data_AF-R1DAB9-F1
#
_entry.id   AF-R1DAB9-F1
#
_cell.length_a   1.000
_cell.length_b   1.000
_cell.length_c   1.000
_cell.angle_alpha   90.00
_cell.angle_beta   90.00
_cell.angle_gamma   90.00
#
_symmetry.space_group_name_H-M   'P 1'
#
loop_
_entity.id
_entity.type
_entity.pdbx_description
1 polymer ?
#
loop_
_entity_poly.entity_id
_entity_poly.type
_entity_poly.pdbx_seq_one_letter_code
_entity_poly.pdbx_strand_id
1 'polypeptide(L)'
;MGDEGVRPEAAGWVPRLGGGHQEVDRILDELEQIYASQPNEWLVADPIASMVMREEGYEDEDELEDALGGSWEAFLGGMPHIEVRRNARDDLEFKVLKPDPDAPPRRLTLRVDSRDDLWRVLFKAPEATILIPHLEFEIGADHKRRVDTLYNYIAAAEWNLSSHIRGRKDLAAEYVVAISETVEQLLGLLDVEQPFDLVLNDPAGASIFKPDHGEEEAEALAAELAALTAEEGGS
;
A
#
# COMPACT_ATOMS: atom_id res chain seq x y z
N MET A 1 12.31 23.72 -2.74
CA MET A 1 12.31 24.42 -1.44
C MET A 1 10.87 24.35 -0.96
N GLY A 2 10.38 23.23 -0.48
CA GLY A 2 10.98 22.24 0.42
C GLY A 2 9.92 22.05 1.51
N ASP A 3 8.77 21.50 1.13
CA ASP A 3 7.76 21.05 2.08
C ASP A 3 7.96 19.54 2.23
N GLU A 4 9.03 19.17 2.93
CA GLU A 4 9.10 17.85 3.54
C GLU A 4 8.06 17.90 4.66
N GLY A 5 6.81 17.53 4.31
CA GLY A 5 5.70 17.46 5.23
C GLY A 5 6.17 16.82 6.53
N VAL A 6 6.03 17.57 7.63
CA VAL A 6 6.53 17.17 8.94
C VAL A 6 5.95 15.80 9.27
N ARG A 7 6.82 14.79 9.32
CA ARG A 7 6.46 13.39 9.59
C ARG A 7 6.07 13.26 11.06
N PRO A 8 4.91 12.66 11.38
CA PRO A 8 4.57 12.37 12.76
C PRO A 8 5.49 11.30 13.33
N GLU A 9 6.01 11.51 14.55
CA GLU A 9 6.80 10.52 15.29
C GLU A 9 5.97 9.30 15.75
N ALA A 10 4.64 9.33 15.58
CA ALA A 10 3.70 8.41 16.22
C ALA A 10 3.13 7.30 15.32
N ALA A 11 3.39 7.34 14.00
CA ALA A 11 3.01 6.25 13.11
C ALA A 11 4.18 5.26 13.03
N GLY A 12 3.91 3.95 13.12
CA GLY A 12 4.91 2.91 12.84
C GLY A 12 5.63 3.16 11.52
N TRP A 13 6.79 2.53 11.31
CA TRP A 13 7.67 2.76 10.16
C TRP A 13 6.93 3.12 8.86
N VAL A 14 7.28 4.29 8.32
CA VAL A 14 6.78 4.81 7.05
C VAL A 14 8.00 5.01 6.14
N PRO A 15 8.09 4.32 4.99
CA PRO A 15 9.29 4.38 4.15
C PRO A 15 9.65 5.82 3.74
N ARG A 16 10.95 6.10 3.60
CA ARG A 16 11.43 7.40 3.09
C ARG A 16 11.10 7.53 1.59
N LEU A 17 10.14 8.39 1.27
CA LEU A 17 9.66 8.56 -0.11
C LEU A 17 10.50 9.57 -0.89
N GLY A 18 11.55 9.04 -1.52
CA GLY A 18 12.39 9.75 -2.48
C GLY A 18 13.33 8.76 -3.15
N GLY A 19 12.81 7.87 -4.00
CA GLY A 19 13.59 6.83 -4.70
C GLY A 19 13.57 5.44 -4.05
N GLY A 20 13.24 5.33 -2.76
CA GLY A 20 13.31 4.08 -1.98
C GLY A 20 12.23 3.02 -2.22
N HIS A 21 11.19 3.28 -3.02
CA HIS A 21 10.12 2.31 -3.28
C HIS A 21 10.61 1.02 -3.94
N GLN A 22 11.46 1.15 -4.94
CA GLN A 22 11.98 -0.01 -5.66
C GLN A 22 12.90 -0.85 -4.79
N GLU A 23 13.58 -0.24 -3.81
CA GLU A 23 14.44 -0.97 -2.87
C GLU A 23 13.59 -1.67 -1.82
N VAL A 24 12.63 -0.97 -1.23
CA VAL A 24 11.66 -1.53 -0.28
C VAL A 24 10.88 -2.69 -0.89
N ASP A 25 10.36 -2.56 -2.11
CA ASP A 25 9.62 -3.62 -2.80
C ASP A 25 10.53 -4.84 -3.05
N ARG A 26 11.77 -4.62 -3.50
CA ARG A 26 12.75 -5.72 -3.69
C ARG A 26 13.07 -6.43 -2.39
N ILE A 27 13.36 -5.67 -1.33
CA ILE A 27 13.67 -6.22 0.00
C ILE A 27 12.47 -7.00 0.54
N LEU A 28 11.24 -6.49 0.37
CA LEU A 28 10.03 -7.18 0.80
C LEU A 28 9.81 -8.48 0.01
N ASP A 29 9.98 -8.46 -1.31
CA ASP A 29 9.86 -9.65 -2.16
C ASP A 29 10.91 -10.70 -1.78
N GLU A 30 12.16 -10.31 -1.54
CA GLU A 30 13.23 -11.21 -1.09
C GLU A 30 12.94 -11.80 0.29
N LEU A 31 12.54 -10.97 1.26
CA LEU A 31 12.13 -11.41 2.60
C LEU A 31 11.04 -12.48 2.52
N GLU A 32 10.01 -12.26 1.71
CA GLU A 32 8.90 -13.20 1.57
C GLU A 32 9.30 -14.49 0.86
N GLN A 33 10.18 -14.42 -0.14
CA GLN A 33 10.74 -15.61 -0.79
C GLN A 33 11.54 -16.44 0.20
N ILE A 34 12.41 -15.79 0.98
CA ILE A 34 13.16 -16.45 2.05
C ILE A 34 12.18 -17.08 3.04
N TYR A 35 11.20 -16.32 3.54
CA TYR A 35 10.20 -16.81 4.50
C TYR A 35 9.44 -18.03 3.95
N ALA A 36 8.99 -17.99 2.70
CA ALA A 36 8.25 -19.08 2.05
C ALA A 36 9.10 -20.36 1.88
N SER A 37 10.43 -20.22 1.84
CA SER A 37 11.35 -21.36 1.78
C SER A 37 11.62 -22.02 3.15
N GLN A 38 11.27 -21.35 4.25
CA GLN A 38 11.52 -21.86 5.59
C GLN A 38 10.39 -22.80 6.07
N PRO A 39 10.71 -23.80 6.91
CA PRO A 39 9.72 -24.73 7.46
C PRO A 39 8.98 -24.18 8.68
N ASN A 40 9.49 -23.11 9.30
CA ASN A 40 8.99 -22.57 10.56
C ASN A 40 8.02 -21.41 10.32
N GLU A 41 7.02 -21.32 11.20
CA GLU A 41 6.02 -20.25 11.16
C GLU A 41 6.53 -18.93 11.74
N TRP A 42 7.36 -18.98 12.78
CA TRP A 42 8.04 -17.81 13.34
C TRP A 42 9.54 -17.91 13.08
N LEU A 43 10.10 -16.87 12.48
CA LEU A 43 11.53 -16.79 12.16
C LEU A 43 12.19 -15.69 12.96
N VAL A 44 13.40 -15.95 13.45
CA VAL A 44 14.26 -14.91 14.04
C VAL A 44 14.66 -13.93 12.93
N ALA A 45 14.56 -12.63 13.20
CA ALA A 45 14.70 -11.57 12.21
C ALA A 45 16.14 -11.38 11.73
N ASP A 46 17.14 -11.39 12.63
CA ASP A 46 18.53 -11.05 12.29
C ASP A 46 19.17 -12.01 11.27
N PRO A 47 18.97 -13.35 11.35
CA PRO A 47 19.46 -14.24 10.30
C PRO A 47 18.83 -13.94 8.93
N ILE A 48 17.58 -13.50 8.90
CA ILE A 48 16.88 -13.15 7.66
C ILE A 48 17.40 -11.82 7.12
N ALA A 49 17.63 -10.82 7.96
CA ALA A 49 18.31 -9.58 7.56
C ALA A 49 19.66 -9.88 6.92
N SER A 50 20.45 -10.79 7.54
CA SER A 50 21.74 -11.23 6.99
C SER A 50 21.62 -11.91 5.62
N MET A 51 20.54 -12.65 5.38
CA MET A 51 20.28 -13.28 4.08
C MET A 51 19.88 -12.24 3.04
N VAL A 52 18.94 -11.35 3.36
CA VAL A 52 18.52 -10.23 2.49
C VAL A 52 19.73 -9.38 2.10
N MET A 53 20.56 -8.98 3.07
CA MET A 53 21.77 -8.20 2.80
C MET A 53 22.69 -8.88 1.80
N ARG A 54 22.90 -10.20 1.95
CA ARG A 54 23.76 -10.97 1.04
C ARG A 54 23.20 -11.04 -0.38
N GLU A 55 21.89 -11.21 -0.55
CA GLU A 55 21.27 -11.35 -1.87
C GLU A 55 21.13 -10.01 -2.59
N GLU A 56 20.76 -8.94 -1.86
CA GLU A 56 20.62 -7.59 -2.41
C GLU A 56 21.95 -6.83 -2.51
N GLY A 57 23.00 -7.32 -1.85
CA GLY A 57 24.36 -6.78 -1.94
C GLY A 57 24.68 -5.66 -0.95
N TYR A 58 23.97 -5.59 0.18
CA TYR A 58 24.25 -4.65 1.27
C TYR A 58 25.46 -5.12 2.11
N GLU A 59 26.37 -4.20 2.43
CA GLU A 59 27.62 -4.50 3.15
C GLU A 59 27.39 -4.68 4.66
N ASP A 60 26.48 -3.90 5.24
CA ASP A 60 26.11 -3.91 6.65
C ASP A 60 24.64 -3.52 6.89
N GLU A 61 24.23 -3.62 8.16
CA GLU A 61 22.85 -3.31 8.58
C GLU A 61 22.53 -1.82 8.43
N ASP A 62 23.51 -0.93 8.59
CA ASP A 62 23.30 0.51 8.44
C ASP A 62 22.90 0.85 6.99
N GLU A 63 23.54 0.21 5.99
CA GLU A 63 23.18 0.39 4.57
C GLU A 63 21.76 -0.14 4.26
N LEU A 64 21.39 -1.30 4.82
CA LEU A 64 20.04 -1.84 4.70
C LEU A 64 19.01 -0.88 5.34
N GLU A 65 19.26 -0.43 6.56
CA GLU A 65 18.36 0.48 7.28
C GLU A 65 18.24 1.84 6.59
N ASP A 66 19.30 2.32 5.94
CA ASP A 66 19.26 3.54 5.13
C ASP A 66 18.38 3.38 3.90
N ALA A 67 18.48 2.25 3.19
CA ALA A 67 17.63 1.90 2.05
C ALA A 67 16.15 1.75 2.46
N LEU A 68 15.89 1.16 3.63
CA LEU A 68 14.56 1.07 4.23
C LEU A 68 14.07 2.42 4.77
N GLY A 69 14.98 3.35 5.05
CA GLY A 69 14.67 4.62 5.68
C GLY A 69 14.28 4.50 7.16
N GLY A 70 14.71 3.44 7.83
CA GLY A 70 14.46 3.16 9.25
C GLY A 70 14.92 1.75 9.63
N SER A 71 14.84 1.42 10.93
CA SER A 71 15.41 0.17 11.43
C SER A 71 14.71 -1.08 10.89
N TRP A 72 15.41 -2.22 10.85
CA TRP A 72 14.84 -3.50 10.42
C TRP A 72 13.60 -3.91 11.22
N GLU A 73 13.62 -3.73 12.55
CA GLU A 73 12.46 -4.00 13.41
C GLU A 73 11.26 -3.13 13.03
N ALA A 74 11.51 -1.85 12.77
CA ALA A 74 10.49 -0.91 12.37
C ALA A 74 9.91 -1.29 10.99
N PHE A 75 10.74 -1.66 10.02
CA PHE A 75 10.31 -2.17 8.71
C PHE A 75 9.35 -3.34 8.83
N LEU A 76 9.76 -4.42 9.53
CA LEU A 76 8.90 -5.58 9.76
C LEU A 76 7.62 -5.20 10.50
N GLY A 77 7.76 -4.36 11.52
CA GLY A 77 6.65 -3.84 12.32
C GLY A 77 5.74 -2.86 11.59
N GLY A 78 6.12 -2.34 10.42
CA GLY A 78 5.31 -1.42 9.61
C GLY A 78 4.48 -2.11 8.53
N MET A 79 4.83 -3.35 8.15
CA MET A 79 4.10 -4.08 7.13
C MET A 79 2.74 -4.59 7.65
N PRO A 80 1.63 -4.43 6.90
CA PRO A 80 0.31 -4.87 7.33
C PRO A 80 0.17 -6.39 7.50
N HIS A 81 0.84 -7.16 6.64
CA HIS A 81 0.79 -8.62 6.60
C HIS A 81 1.94 -9.29 7.36
N ILE A 82 2.70 -8.56 8.17
CA ILE A 82 3.77 -9.10 9.02
C ILE A 82 3.42 -8.87 10.49
N GLU A 83 3.43 -9.96 11.26
CA GLU A 83 3.41 -9.91 12.71
C GLU A 83 4.83 -9.98 13.26
N VAL A 84 5.11 -9.17 14.28
CA VAL A 84 6.40 -9.13 14.97
C VAL A 84 6.20 -9.38 16.47
N ARG A 85 7.16 -10.04 17.10
CA ARG A 85 7.20 -10.25 18.55
C ARG A 85 8.63 -10.42 19.04
N ARG A 86 8.84 -10.30 20.35
CA ARG A 86 10.09 -10.69 21.01
C ARG A 86 9.91 -12.02 21.73
N ASN A 87 10.85 -12.94 21.55
CA ASN A 87 10.79 -14.26 22.17
C ASN A 87 11.36 -14.24 23.60
N ALA A 88 11.44 -15.41 24.25
CA ALA A 88 11.94 -15.51 25.63
C ALA A 88 13.43 -15.14 25.82
N ARG A 89 14.20 -15.03 24.73
CA ARG A 89 15.60 -14.61 24.71
C ARG A 89 15.77 -13.14 24.31
N ASP A 90 14.66 -12.43 24.11
CA ASP A 90 14.62 -11.08 23.57
C ASP A 90 15.08 -10.97 22.10
N ASP A 91 15.06 -12.09 21.36
CA ASP A 91 15.27 -12.06 19.91
C ASP A 91 13.99 -11.58 19.22
N LEU A 92 14.13 -10.72 18.21
CA LEU A 92 13.02 -10.32 17.34
C LEU A 92 12.62 -11.50 16.45
N GLU A 93 11.34 -11.86 16.47
CA GLU A 93 10.75 -12.86 15.60
C GLU A 93 9.64 -12.23 14.76
N PHE A 94 9.50 -12.70 13.52
CA PHE A 94 8.39 -12.30 12.66
C PHE A 94 7.71 -13.49 11.99
N LYS A 95 6.49 -13.24 11.54
CA LYS A 95 5.65 -14.17 10.78
C LYS A 95 4.96 -13.39 9.67
N VAL A 96 5.10 -13.86 8.43
CA VAL A 96 4.31 -13.35 7.30
C VAL A 96 2.95 -14.04 7.30
N LEU A 97 1.89 -13.25 7.39
CA LEU A 97 0.50 -13.67 7.29
C LEU A 97 0.16 -13.89 5.81
N LYS A 98 -0.38 -15.08 5.52
CA LYS A 98 -0.96 -15.36 4.20
C LYS A 98 -2.42 -14.93 4.22
N PRO A 99 -2.93 -14.31 3.15
CA PRO A 99 -4.35 -14.06 3.00
C PRO A 99 -5.14 -15.36 3.17
N ASP A 100 -6.28 -15.29 3.86
CA ASP A 100 -7.22 -16.41 3.94
C ASP A 100 -7.84 -16.62 2.54
N PRO A 101 -7.62 -17.79 1.89
CA PRO A 101 -8.18 -18.05 0.56
C PRO A 101 -9.71 -18.09 0.53
N ASP A 102 -10.35 -18.27 1.69
CA ASP A 102 -11.80 -18.31 1.85
C ASP A 102 -12.35 -17.01 2.45
N ALA A 103 -11.54 -15.95 2.52
CA ALA A 103 -12.00 -14.64 2.99
C ALA A 103 -13.17 -14.13 2.14
N PRO A 104 -14.24 -13.61 2.75
CA PRO A 104 -15.35 -13.04 1.99
C PRO A 104 -14.91 -11.72 1.31
N PRO A 105 -15.54 -11.33 0.18
CA PRO A 105 -15.37 -10.02 -0.40
C PRO A 105 -15.67 -8.90 0.60
N ARG A 106 -14.80 -7.88 0.66
CA ARG A 106 -14.90 -6.76 1.60
C ARG A 106 -14.93 -5.43 0.86
N ARG A 107 -15.76 -4.51 1.33
CA ARG A 107 -15.65 -3.07 1.03
C ARG A 107 -15.16 -2.39 2.30
N LEU A 108 -14.05 -1.66 2.24
CA LEU A 108 -13.50 -0.91 3.36
C LEU A 108 -13.60 0.57 3.05
N THR A 109 -14.35 1.31 3.85
CA THR A 109 -14.40 2.77 3.75
C THR A 109 -13.45 3.35 4.79
N LEU A 110 -12.50 4.14 4.33
CA LEU A 110 -11.55 4.85 5.17
C LEU A 110 -11.79 6.35 5.04
N ARG A 111 -12.06 6.99 6.18
CA ARG A 111 -12.07 8.45 6.32
C ARG A 111 -10.62 8.95 6.47
N VAL A 112 -10.21 9.85 5.60
CA VAL A 112 -8.93 10.57 5.67
C VAL A 112 -9.21 11.96 6.22
N ASP A 113 -8.94 12.19 7.50
CA ASP A 113 -9.21 13.47 8.18
C ASP A 113 -7.97 14.36 8.31
N SER A 114 -6.78 13.77 8.21
CA SER A 114 -5.51 14.46 8.40
C SER A 114 -4.42 13.96 7.44
N ARG A 115 -3.34 14.75 7.29
CA ARG A 115 -2.15 14.32 6.55
C ARG A 115 -1.51 13.06 7.15
N ASP A 116 -1.70 12.80 8.43
CA ASP A 116 -1.17 11.61 9.10
C ASP A 116 -1.83 10.34 8.57
N ASP A 117 -3.11 10.42 8.19
CA ASP A 117 -3.84 9.31 7.61
C ASP A 117 -3.30 8.90 6.23
N LEU A 118 -2.72 9.84 5.47
CA LEU A 118 -2.10 9.52 4.17
C LEU A 118 -0.89 8.60 4.31
N TRP A 119 -0.30 8.52 5.49
CA TRP A 119 0.85 7.67 5.78
C TRP A 119 0.48 6.27 6.27
N ARG A 120 -0.83 5.95 6.35
CA ARG A 120 -1.31 4.59 6.58
C ARG A 120 -0.81 3.67 5.46
N VAL A 121 -0.27 2.51 5.84
CA VAL A 121 0.25 1.51 4.91
C VAL A 121 -0.87 0.55 4.54
N LEU A 122 -1.09 0.39 3.24
CA LEU A 122 -2.07 -0.50 2.65
C LEU A 122 -1.34 -1.63 1.91
N PHE A 123 -1.58 -2.85 2.37
CA PHE A 123 -1.41 -4.04 1.55
C PHE A 123 -2.65 -4.14 0.65
N LYS A 124 -2.50 -3.81 -0.63
CA LYS A 124 -3.58 -3.87 -1.62
C LYS A 124 -3.52 -5.22 -2.32
N ALA A 125 -4.64 -5.96 -2.28
CA ALA A 125 -4.78 -7.21 -3.03
C ALA A 125 -4.74 -6.97 -4.55
N PRO A 126 -4.32 -7.97 -5.36
CA PRO A 126 -4.22 -7.84 -6.82
C PRO A 126 -5.49 -7.36 -7.51
N GLU A 127 -6.66 -7.87 -7.07
CA GLU A 127 -7.98 -7.57 -7.65
C GLU A 127 -8.68 -6.39 -6.95
N ALA A 128 -8.08 -5.80 -5.92
CA ALA A 128 -8.71 -4.71 -5.21
C ALA A 128 -8.68 -3.42 -6.03
N THR A 129 -9.69 -2.56 -5.85
CA THR A 129 -9.74 -1.21 -6.44
C THR A 129 -9.89 -0.16 -5.34
N ILE A 130 -9.33 1.03 -5.58
CA ILE A 130 -9.46 2.17 -4.67
C ILE A 130 -10.33 3.22 -5.35
N LEU A 131 -11.45 3.57 -4.73
CA LEU A 131 -12.38 4.58 -5.18
C LEU A 131 -12.29 5.82 -4.29
N ILE A 132 -12.32 7.00 -4.91
CA ILE A 132 -12.45 8.29 -4.24
C ILE A 132 -13.80 8.88 -4.67
N PRO A 133 -14.89 8.61 -3.92
CA PRO A 133 -16.26 8.80 -4.43
C PRO A 133 -16.59 10.23 -4.85
N HIS A 134 -16.10 11.22 -4.09
CA HIS A 134 -16.40 12.64 -4.35
C HIS A 134 -15.70 13.19 -5.61
N LEU A 135 -14.65 12.51 -6.10
CA LEU A 135 -14.00 12.82 -7.37
C LEU A 135 -14.49 11.94 -8.53
N GLU A 136 -15.38 10.97 -8.25
CA GLU A 136 -15.77 9.92 -9.20
C GLU A 136 -14.54 9.23 -9.83
N PHE A 137 -13.48 9.07 -9.04
CA PHE A 137 -12.17 8.60 -9.49
C PHE A 137 -11.84 7.23 -8.92
N GLU A 138 -11.36 6.31 -9.78
CA GLU A 138 -10.98 4.96 -9.38
C GLU A 138 -9.54 4.64 -9.81
N ILE A 139 -8.77 4.08 -8.88
CA ILE A 139 -7.53 3.35 -9.14
C ILE A 139 -7.92 1.88 -9.32
N GLY A 140 -7.96 1.45 -10.59
CA GLY A 140 -8.35 0.10 -10.95
C GLY A 140 -7.34 -0.98 -10.50
N ALA A 141 -7.76 -2.23 -10.63
CA ALA A 141 -6.90 -3.38 -10.36
C ALA A 141 -5.75 -3.45 -11.37
N ASP A 142 -4.54 -3.69 -10.87
CA ASP A 142 -3.31 -3.84 -11.65
C ASP A 142 -2.78 -5.29 -11.64
N HIS A 143 -3.55 -6.21 -11.04
CA HIS A 143 -3.23 -7.63 -10.85
C HIS A 143 -1.86 -7.87 -10.19
N LYS A 144 -1.36 -6.88 -9.45
CA LYS A 144 -0.14 -6.96 -8.67
C LYS A 144 -0.47 -6.66 -7.22
N ARG A 145 0.07 -7.48 -6.33
CA ARG A 145 0.07 -7.14 -4.91
C ARG A 145 1.04 -5.97 -4.70
N ARG A 146 0.61 -4.97 -3.95
CA ARG A 146 1.44 -3.81 -3.60
C ARG A 146 1.26 -3.45 -2.14
N VAL A 147 2.35 -3.09 -1.48
CA VAL A 147 2.34 -2.57 -0.12
C VAL A 147 2.86 -1.14 -0.16
N ASP A 148 2.00 -0.17 0.11
CA ASP A 148 2.40 1.23 0.01
C ASP A 148 1.51 2.13 0.88
N THR A 149 1.88 3.38 1.05
CA THR A 149 1.07 4.37 1.75
C THR A 149 -0.07 4.88 0.88
N LEU A 150 -1.16 5.35 1.51
CA LEU A 150 -2.26 6.01 0.79
C LEU A 150 -1.78 7.20 -0.04
N TYR A 151 -0.85 7.98 0.50
CA TYR A 151 -0.18 9.07 -0.19
C TYR A 151 0.34 8.60 -1.56
N ASN A 152 1.04 7.46 -1.59
CA ASN A 152 1.66 6.96 -2.82
C ASN A 152 0.69 6.33 -3.80
N TYR A 153 -0.41 5.73 -3.34
CA TYR A 153 -1.46 5.32 -4.26
C TYR A 153 -2.04 6.53 -5.00
N ILE A 154 -2.31 7.62 -4.28
CA ILE A 154 -2.85 8.86 -4.86
C ILE A 154 -1.81 9.56 -5.75
N ALA A 155 -0.57 9.71 -5.27
CA ALA A 155 0.51 10.34 -6.03
C ALA A 155 0.89 9.54 -7.30
N ALA A 156 0.88 8.20 -7.24
CA ALA A 156 1.08 7.37 -8.42
C ALA A 156 -0.06 7.51 -9.43
N ALA A 157 -1.32 7.60 -8.95
CA ALA A 157 -2.46 7.84 -9.82
C ALA A 157 -2.35 9.19 -10.53
N GLU A 158 -2.05 10.27 -9.80
CA GLU A 158 -1.75 11.59 -10.38
C GLU A 158 -0.67 11.49 -11.46
N TRP A 159 0.47 10.89 -11.13
CA TRP A 159 1.61 10.82 -12.04
C TRP A 159 1.27 10.05 -13.32
N ASN A 160 0.51 8.96 -13.21
CA ASN A 160 0.05 8.16 -14.34
C ASN A 160 -0.86 8.98 -15.29
N LEU A 161 -1.84 9.72 -14.75
CA LEU A 161 -2.71 10.59 -15.56
C LEU A 161 -1.94 11.75 -16.20
N SER A 162 -1.08 12.41 -15.42
CA SER A 162 -0.22 13.51 -15.89
C SER A 162 0.75 13.06 -16.99
N SER A 163 1.26 11.82 -16.90
CA SER A 163 2.11 11.23 -17.94
C SER A 163 1.34 10.84 -19.19
N HIS A 164 0.09 10.38 -19.05
CA HIS A 164 -0.78 10.05 -20.17
C HIS A 164 -0.98 11.24 -21.13
N ILE A 165 -1.26 12.43 -20.57
CA ILE A 165 -1.44 13.65 -21.38
C ILE A 165 -0.13 14.17 -21.98
N ARG A 166 1.00 14.08 -21.25
CA ARG A 166 2.31 14.51 -21.77
C ARG A 166 2.79 13.65 -22.93
N GLY A 167 2.48 12.36 -22.91
CA GLY A 167 2.89 11.40 -23.93
C GLY A 167 2.05 11.42 -25.22
N ARG A 168 0.87 12.07 -25.22
CA ARG A 168 -0.10 11.99 -26.32
C ARG A 168 -0.40 13.37 -26.90
N LYS A 169 -0.03 13.57 -28.16
CA LYS A 169 -0.26 14.84 -28.90
C LYS A 169 -1.57 14.86 -29.69
N ASP A 170 -2.27 13.73 -29.72
CA ASP A 170 -3.47 13.45 -30.51
C ASP A 170 -4.78 13.55 -29.70
N LEU A 171 -4.71 13.85 -28.40
CA LEU A 171 -5.90 13.99 -27.56
C LEU A 171 -6.68 15.27 -27.89
N ALA A 172 -8.01 15.18 -27.90
CA ALA A 172 -8.84 16.36 -28.05
C ALA A 172 -8.72 17.26 -26.81
N ALA A 173 -8.81 18.58 -27.02
CA ALA A 173 -8.57 19.56 -25.97
C ALA A 173 -9.46 19.38 -24.74
N GLU A 174 -10.71 18.97 -24.94
CA GLU A 174 -11.66 18.67 -23.86
C GLU A 174 -11.17 17.56 -22.91
N TYR A 175 -10.58 16.49 -23.44
CA TYR A 175 -10.02 15.41 -22.62
C TYR A 175 -8.78 15.88 -21.85
N VAL A 176 -7.93 16.69 -22.48
CA VAL A 176 -6.73 17.23 -21.82
C VAL A 176 -7.13 18.12 -20.64
N VAL A 177 -8.16 18.95 -20.80
CA VAL A 177 -8.69 19.79 -19.72
C VAL A 177 -9.25 18.92 -18.59
N ALA A 178 -10.14 17.98 -18.89
CA ALA A 178 -10.75 17.12 -17.86
C ALA A 178 -9.70 16.28 -17.07
N ILE A 179 -8.69 15.74 -17.76
CA ILE A 179 -7.61 15.01 -17.09
C ILE A 179 -6.77 15.96 -16.22
N SER A 180 -6.48 17.18 -16.69
CA SER A 180 -5.72 18.16 -15.92
C SER A 180 -6.47 18.59 -14.66
N GLU A 181 -7.77 18.82 -14.75
CA GLU A 181 -8.63 19.13 -13.61
C GLU A 181 -8.66 17.97 -12.59
N THR A 182 -8.67 16.72 -13.07
CA THR A 182 -8.60 15.54 -12.19
C THR A 182 -7.24 15.45 -11.48
N VAL A 183 -6.14 15.71 -12.22
CA VAL A 183 -4.77 15.76 -11.67
C VAL A 183 -4.66 16.82 -10.56
N GLU A 184 -5.21 18.01 -10.78
CA GLU A 184 -5.23 19.07 -9.76
C GLU A 184 -6.02 18.67 -8.51
N GLN A 185 -7.16 18.00 -8.69
CA GLN A 185 -7.96 17.48 -7.57
C GLN A 185 -7.20 16.40 -6.78
N LEU A 186 -6.53 15.46 -7.46
CA LEU A 186 -5.71 14.43 -6.81
C LEU A 186 -4.55 15.03 -6.01
N LEU A 187 -3.88 16.07 -6.54
CA LEU A 187 -2.85 16.81 -5.81
C LEU A 187 -3.42 17.47 -4.55
N GLY A 188 -4.61 18.07 -4.64
CA GLY A 188 -5.29 18.66 -3.48
C GLY A 188 -5.60 17.67 -2.36
N LEU A 189 -5.83 16.38 -2.68
CA LEU A 189 -6.03 15.34 -1.67
C LEU A 189 -4.77 15.08 -0.84
N LEU A 190 -3.58 15.27 -1.41
CA LEU A 190 -2.31 15.04 -0.71
C LEU A 190 -2.07 16.07 0.40
N ASP A 191 -2.75 17.22 0.33
CA ASP A 191 -2.70 18.25 1.36
C ASP A 191 -3.73 18.04 2.47
N VAL A 192 -4.79 17.26 2.22
CA VAL A 192 -5.92 17.01 3.12
C VAL A 192 -6.54 18.33 3.64
N GLU A 193 -6.73 19.31 2.76
CA GLU A 193 -7.38 20.58 3.15
C GLU A 193 -8.82 20.37 3.62
N GLN A 194 -9.49 19.36 3.06
CA GLN A 194 -10.81 18.90 3.48
C GLN A 194 -10.77 17.37 3.64
N PRO A 195 -11.36 16.83 4.70
CA PRO A 195 -11.46 15.39 4.86
C PRO A 195 -12.25 14.72 3.74
N PHE A 196 -11.81 13.54 3.33
CA PHE A 196 -12.42 12.78 2.26
C PHE A 196 -12.49 11.28 2.57
N ASP A 197 -13.34 10.58 1.83
CA ASP A 197 -13.49 9.13 1.95
C ASP A 197 -12.74 8.44 0.81
N LEU A 198 -12.02 7.38 1.17
CA LEU A 198 -11.38 6.44 0.27
C LEU A 198 -12.04 5.08 0.49
N VAL A 199 -12.52 4.46 -0.57
CA VAL A 199 -13.22 3.18 -0.52
C VAL A 199 -12.38 2.12 -1.22
N LEU A 200 -11.93 1.12 -0.47
CA LEU A 200 -11.26 -0.06 -1.01
C LEU A 200 -12.29 -1.15 -1.28
N ASN A 201 -12.48 -1.53 -2.54
CA ASN A 201 -13.25 -2.71 -2.90
C ASN A 201 -12.28 -3.87 -3.07
N ASP A 202 -12.40 -4.89 -2.23
CA ASP A 202 -11.55 -6.06 -2.28
C ASP A 202 -12.38 -7.34 -2.47
N PRO A 203 -12.52 -7.81 -3.72
CA PRO A 203 -13.19 -9.07 -4.03
C PRO A 203 -12.58 -10.29 -3.34
N ALA A 204 -11.28 -10.26 -3.00
CA ALA A 204 -10.56 -11.37 -2.40
C ALA A 204 -10.51 -11.31 -0.86
N GLY A 205 -10.90 -10.18 -0.25
CA GLY A 205 -10.86 -9.98 1.20
C GLY A 205 -9.46 -10.06 1.83
N ALA A 206 -8.41 -9.86 1.02
CA ALA A 206 -7.00 -10.08 1.35
C ALA A 206 -6.23 -8.79 1.71
N SER A 207 -6.85 -7.62 1.54
CA SER A 207 -6.25 -6.31 1.76
C SER A 207 -6.27 -5.93 3.24
N ILE A 208 -5.20 -5.26 3.69
CA ILE A 208 -4.99 -4.95 5.10
C ILE A 208 -4.40 -3.54 5.22
N PHE A 209 -5.01 -2.71 6.07
CA PHE A 209 -4.49 -1.41 6.46
C PHE A 209 -3.68 -1.48 7.75
N LYS A 210 -2.71 -0.58 7.89
CA LYS A 210 -1.95 -0.38 9.13
C LYS A 210 -1.69 1.11 9.37
N PRO A 211 -1.91 1.63 10.61
CA PRO A 211 -2.50 0.95 11.76
C PRO A 211 -3.95 0.50 11.54
N ASP A 212 -4.31 -0.64 12.15
CA ASP A 212 -5.67 -1.17 12.17
C ASP A 212 -6.51 -0.33 13.15
N HIS A 213 -7.34 0.56 12.61
CA HIS A 213 -8.29 1.34 13.39
C HIS A 213 -9.69 0.97 12.92
N GLY A 214 -10.41 0.27 13.81
CA GLY A 214 -11.72 -0.36 13.62
C GLY A 214 -12.90 0.57 13.32
N GLU A 215 -12.73 1.51 12.39
CA GLU A 215 -13.80 2.23 11.69
C GLU A 215 -13.90 1.79 10.22
N GLU A 216 -13.36 0.62 9.89
CA GLU A 216 -13.71 -0.05 8.64
C GLU A 216 -15.17 -0.54 8.74
N GLU A 217 -16.10 0.19 8.14
CA GLU A 217 -17.42 -0.38 7.82
C GLU A 217 -17.20 -1.44 6.73
N ALA A 218 -16.83 -2.64 7.16
CA ALA A 218 -16.66 -3.80 6.29
C ALA A 218 -18.04 -4.30 5.84
N GLU A 219 -18.55 -3.72 4.77
CA GLU A 219 -19.75 -4.24 4.10
C GLU A 219 -19.39 -5.43 3.21
N ALA A 220 -20.27 -6.43 3.17
CA ALA A 220 -20.10 -7.60 2.31
C ALA A 220 -20.34 -7.20 0.86
N LEU A 221 -19.27 -7.11 0.06
CA LEU A 221 -19.33 -6.77 -1.37
C LEU A 221 -19.96 -7.89 -2.23
N ALA A 222 -20.19 -9.07 -1.64
CA ALA A 222 -20.65 -10.28 -2.32
C ALA A 222 -21.99 -10.11 -3.07
N ALA A 223 -22.91 -9.29 -2.57
CA ALA A 223 -24.22 -9.09 -3.22
C ALA A 223 -24.12 -8.24 -4.51
N GLU A 224 -23.20 -7.28 -4.55
CA GLU A 224 -23.06 -6.32 -5.64
C GLU A 224 -22.23 -6.91 -6.80
N LEU A 225 -21.16 -7.65 -6.48
CA LEU A 225 -20.37 -8.41 -7.46
C LEU A 225 -21.19 -9.53 -8.12
N ALA A 226 -22.07 -10.19 -7.37
CA ALA A 226 -22.99 -11.19 -7.92
C ALA A 226 -23.99 -10.58 -8.91
N ALA A 227 -24.38 -9.31 -8.72
CA ALA A 227 -25.27 -8.61 -9.64
C ALA A 227 -24.54 -8.22 -10.95
N LEU A 228 -23.31 -7.70 -10.87
CA LEU A 228 -22.49 -7.34 -12.03
C LEU A 228 -22.15 -8.55 -12.91
N THR A 229 -21.75 -9.67 -12.29
CA THR A 229 -21.45 -10.91 -13.02
C THR A 229 -22.69 -11.55 -13.67
N ALA A 230 -23.89 -11.31 -13.13
CA ALA A 230 -25.14 -11.75 -13.74
C ALA A 230 -25.53 -10.95 -14.99
N GLU A 231 -25.10 -9.69 -15.10
CA GLU A 231 -25.37 -8.85 -16.28
C GLU A 231 -24.38 -9.11 -17.42
N GLU A 232 -23.11 -9.42 -17.13
CA GLU A 232 -22.11 -9.74 -18.17
C GLU A 232 -22.25 -11.15 -18.78
N GLY A 233 -22.95 -12.07 -18.10
CA GLY A 233 -23.27 -13.41 -18.62
C GLY A 233 -24.52 -13.49 -19.50
N GLY A 234 -25.21 -12.36 -19.72
CA GLY A 234 -26.47 -12.26 -20.44
C GLY A 234 -26.36 -11.53 -21.79
N SER A 235 -25.47 -11.96 -22.68
CA SER A 235 -25.49 -11.57 -24.10
C SER A 235 -25.07 -12.71 -25.03
#